data_AF-A0A4Q5RDK3-F1
#
_entry.id   AF-A0A4Q5RDK3-F1
#
_cell.length_a   1.000
_cell.length_b   1.000
_cell.length_c   1.000
_cell.angle_alpha   90.00
_cell.angle_beta   90.00
_cell.angle_gamma   90.00
#
_symmetry.space_group_name_H-M   'P 1'
#
loop_
_entity.id
_entity.type
_entity.pdbx_description
1 polymer ?
#
loop_
_entity_poly.entity_id
_entity_poly.type
_entity_poly.pdbx_seq_one_letter_code
_entity_poly.pdbx_strand_id
1 'polypeptide(L)' 'MSKIYMIRGLKVMLDEDLAGLYEVETKRLNEQVKRNTDRFSGDFMFSLNDDEFENLKSQNATSS' A
#
# COMPACT_ATOMS: atom_id res chain seq x y z
N MET A 1 -11.13 -11.49 -1.94
CA MET A 1 -11.15 -10.10 -1.43
C MET A 1 -10.41 -9.21 -2.41
N SER A 2 -10.99 -8.07 -2.79
CA SER A 2 -10.28 -7.06 -3.59
C SER A 2 -9.33 -6.30 -2.68
N LYS A 3 -8.03 -6.30 -2.99
CA LYS A 3 -6.95 -5.62 -2.24
C LYS A 3 -6.66 -4.21 -2.77
N ILE A 4 -7.68 -3.60 -3.39
CA ILE A 4 -7.60 -2.30 -4.04
C ILE A 4 -8.43 -1.31 -3.23
N TYR A 5 -7.77 -0.27 -2.74
CA TYR A 5 -8.32 0.81 -1.94
C TYR A 5 -8.47 2.08 -2.78
N MET A 6 -9.40 2.95 -2.39
CA MET A 6 -9.60 4.24 -3.04
C MET A 6 -9.06 5.34 -2.12
N ILE A 7 -7.88 5.87 -2.43
CA ILE A 7 -7.21 6.91 -1.62
C ILE A 7 -6.90 8.10 -2.53
N ARG A 8 -7.31 9.31 -2.11
CA ARG A 8 -7.21 10.54 -2.94
C ARG A 8 -7.84 10.41 -4.33
N GLY A 9 -8.85 9.56 -4.48
CA GLY A 9 -9.48 9.25 -5.78
C GLY A 9 -8.69 8.31 -6.68
N LEU A 10 -7.58 7.76 -6.20
CA LEU A 10 -6.74 6.78 -6.89
C LEU A 10 -6.99 5.37 -6.37
N LYS A 11 -6.92 4.39 -7.26
CA LYS A 11 -6.91 2.97 -6.90
C LYS A 11 -5.50 2.58 -6.47
N VAL A 12 -5.35 2.17 -5.22
CA VAL A 12 -4.05 1.84 -4.62
C VAL A 12 -4.09 0.48 -3.94
N MET A 13 -2.92 -0.14 -3.81
CA MET A 13 -2.74 -1.41 -3.11
C MET A 13 -1.71 -1.19 -2.00
N LEU A 14 -1.96 -1.78 -0.83
CA LEU A 14 -0.99 -1.72 0.27
C LEU A 14 0.25 -2.56 -0.07
N ASP A 15 1.38 -2.18 0.51
CA ASP A 15 2.64 -2.91 0.35
C ASP A 15 2.54 -4.34 0.91
N GLU A 16 1.80 -4.57 1.99
CA GLU A 16 1.52 -5.91 2.53
C GLU A 16 0.77 -6.79 1.51
N ASP A 17 -0.24 -6.22 0.85
CA ASP A 17 -1.02 -6.93 -0.15
C ASP A 17 -0.20 -7.26 -1.39
N LEU A 18 0.62 -6.30 -1.82
CA LEU A 18 1.55 -6.46 -2.93
C LEU A 18 2.61 -7.51 -2.62
N ALA A 19 3.14 -7.51 -1.39
CA ALA A 19 4.11 -8.49 -0.91
C ALA A 19 3.51 -9.90 -0.90
N GLY A 20 2.28 -10.05 -0.42
CA GLY A 20 1.54 -11.32 -0.47
C GLY A 20 1.27 -11.81 -1.90
N LEU A 21 0.99 -10.91 -2.85
CA LEU A 21 0.80 -11.26 -4.27
C LEU A 21 2.09 -11.79 -4.91
N TYR A 22 3.23 -11.20 -4.56
CA TYR A 22 4.55 -11.62 -5.06
C TYR A 22 5.19 -12.73 -4.20
N GLU A 23 4.50 -13.21 -3.17
CA GLU A 23 5.01 -14.21 -2.22
C GLU A 23 6.37 -13.81 -1.60
N VAL A 24 6.55 -12.50 -1.37
CA VAL A 24 7.74 -11.94 -0.72
C VAL A 24 7.37 -11.36 0.63
N GLU A 25 8.35 -11.24 1.52
CA GLU A 25 8.16 -10.49 2.75
C GLU A 25 8.00 -8.99 2.46
N THR A 26 7.07 -8.33 3.15
CA THR A 26 6.85 -6.88 3.06
C THR A 26 8.13 -6.08 3.31
N LYS A 27 8.99 -6.57 4.22
CA LYS A 27 10.32 -6.00 4.46
C LYS A 27 11.20 -6.03 3.19
N ARG A 28 11.20 -7.14 2.47
CA ARG A 28 12.01 -7.32 1.26
C ARG A 28 11.50 -6.44 0.11
N LEU A 29 10.18 -6.31 -0.02
CA LEU A 29 9.56 -5.37 -0.94
C LEU A 29 9.99 -3.93 -0.62
N ASN A 30 9.87 -3.51 0.65
CA ASN A 30 10.26 -2.18 1.10
C ASN A 30 11.76 -1.89 0.91
N GLU A 31 12.63 -2.89 1.08
CA GLU A 31 14.05 -2.77 0.73
C GLU A 31 14.27 -2.52 -0.77
N GLN A 32 13.55 -3.24 -1.64
CA GLN A 32 13.66 -3.05 -3.09
C GLN A 32 13.16 -1.68 -3.53
N VAL A 33 12.05 -1.22 -2.95
CA VAL A 33 11.51 0.12 -3.19
C VAL A 33 12.53 1.19 -2.80
N LYS A 34 13.12 1.09 -1.60
CA LYS A 34 14.17 2.01 -1.13
C LYS A 34 15.42 1.99 -2.01
N ARG A 35 15.83 0.83 -2.52
CA ARG A 35 16.99 0.69 -3.40
C ARG A 35 16.74 1.18 -4.82
N ASN A 36 15.49 1.18 -5.27
CA ASN A 36 15.09 1.54 -6.62
C ASN A 36 14.09 2.71 -6.60
N THR A 37 14.30 3.70 -5.74
CA THR A 37 13.39 4.87 -5.61
C THR A 37 13.18 5.62 -6.92
N ASP A 38 14.15 5.61 -7.83
CA ASP A 38 14.01 6.15 -9.19
C ASP A 38 12.92 5.45 -10.01
N ARG A 39 12.75 4.12 -9.81
CA ARG A 39 11.70 3.32 -10.46
C ARG A 39 10.36 3.40 -9.72
N PHE A 40 10.40 3.73 -8.44
CA PHE A 40 9.22 3.91 -7.58
C PHE A 40 9.09 5.39 -7.22
N SER A 41 8.97 6.25 -8.24
CA SER A 41 8.76 7.67 -8.07
C SER A 41 7.37 7.96 -7.44
N GLY A 42 7.10 9.23 -7.12
CA GLY A 42 5.83 9.67 -6.54
C GLY A 42 4.59 9.37 -7.40
N ASP A 43 4.77 9.00 -8.66
CA ASP A 43 3.69 8.55 -9.55
C ASP A 43 3.29 7.08 -9.31
N PHE A 44 4.18 6.28 -8.71
CA PHE A 44 3.97 4.85 -8.47
C PHE A 44 3.74 4.50 -7.00
N MET A 45 4.25 5.32 -6.08
CA MET A 45 4.07 5.12 -4.65
C MET A 45 3.91 6.44 -3.91
N PHE A 46 3.19 6.39 -2.80
CA PHE A 46 3.14 7.48 -1.83
C PHE A 46 2.92 6.92 -0.44
N SER A 47 3.40 7.66 0.57
CA SER A 47 3.09 7.36 1.96
C SER A 47 1.74 7.95 2.32
N LEU A 48 0.91 7.16 2.99
CA LEU A 48 -0.32 7.64 3.62
C LEU A 48 0.04 8.58 4.77
N ASN A 49 -0.79 9.60 4.99
CA ASN A 49 -0.75 10.33 6.25
C ASN A 49 -1.50 9.54 7.35
N ASP A 50 -1.37 9.98 8.60
CA ASP A 50 -1.97 9.29 9.74
C ASP A 50 -3.50 9.21 9.61
N ASP A 51 -4.15 10.27 9.14
CA ASP A 51 -5.61 10.31 8.95
C ASP A 51 -6.08 9.32 7.86
N GLU A 52 -5.36 9.23 6.74
CA GLU A 52 -5.62 8.31 5.64
C GLU A 52 -5.44 6.86 6.10
N PHE A 53 -4.40 6.60 6.90
CA PHE A 53 -4.14 5.29 7.48
C PHE A 53 -5.24 4.87 8.46
N GLU A 54 -5.66 5.76 9.37
CA GLU A 54 -6.74 5.49 10.32
C GLU A 54 -8.09 5.29 9.63
N ASN A 55 -8.40 6.07 8.59
CA ASN A 55 -9.59 5.87 7.76
C ASN A 55 -9.56 4.51 7.05
N LEU A 56 -8.41 4.13 6.48
CA LEU A 56 -8.27 2.84 5.79
C LEU A 56 -8.40 1.66 6.75
N LYS A 57 -7.82 1.77 7.96
CA LYS A 57 -7.96 0.77 9.02
C LYS A 57 -9.41 0.64 9.50
N SER A 58 -10.10 1.76 9.68
CA SER A 58 -11.51 1.80 10.10
C SER A 58 -12.46 1.18 9.07
N GLN A 59 -12.20 1.40 7.77
CA GLN A 59 -12.98 0.76 6.69
C GLN A 59 -12.77 -0.76 6.63
N ASN A 60 -11.57 -1.25 6.91
CA ASN A 60 -11.32 -2.70 6.96
C ASN A 60 -11.91 -3.36 8.22
N ALA A 61 -12.10 -2.61 9.31
CA ALA A 61 -12.68 -3.12 10.56
C ALA A 61 -14.22 -3.19 10.57
N THR A 62 -14.91 -2.58 9.60
CA THR A 62 -16.39 -2.47 9.57
C THR A 62 -17.10 -3.56 8.75
N SER A 63 -16.49 -4.73 8.58
CA SER A 63 -17.18 -5.91 8.05
C SER A 63 -17.65 -6.82 9.18
N SER A 64 -18.94 -6.76 9.52
CA SER A 64 -19.69 -7.81 10.24
C SER A 64 -20.40 -8.73 9.25
#